data_AF-A0AAX3PQL6-F1
#
_entry.id   AF-A0AAX3PQL6-F1
#
_cell.length_a   1.000
_cell.length_b   1.000
_cell.length_c   1.000
_cell.angle_alpha   90.00
_cell.angle_beta   90.00
_cell.angle_gamma   90.00
#
_symmetry.space_group_name_H-M   'P 1'
#
loop_
_entity.id
_entity.type
_entity.pdbx_description
1 polymer ?
#
loop_
_entity_poly.entity_id
_entity_poly.type
_entity_poly.pdbx_seq_one_letter_code
_entity_poly.pdbx_strand_id
1 'polypeptide(L)'
;MKKETFLSILLWGIVAYSVAVLSYFTLKVMFKHDSSFISAFGAILSASGTFFAAYIATKLYNNWRDEKRYDLESKYLASIIQNLSPIFLQLMNIKNDAHQLGDVENFAILKTTYLYHNQFNMYDSIIGLYPDIRLYCDITNDDSLIDFYNKFDKKCYILEDFYVELFSKKYQKYYYKYLNEVYPSAGRDFKIDANNAYMQNLSDETKKNIEDILNFLTRSDLVAKTNNVEEKVSFNDWLEQTIELYNEIHKYCAKNIQPNDY
;
A
#
# COMPACT_ATOMS: atom_id res chain seq x y z
N MET A 1 -22.36 18.37 -4.63
CA MET A 1 -23.11 19.48 -5.29
C MET A 1 -22.18 20.69 -5.39
N LYS A 2 -21.92 21.22 -6.59
CA LYS A 2 -21.01 22.36 -6.74
C LYS A 2 -21.51 23.53 -5.88
N LYS A 3 -20.59 24.26 -5.25
CA LYS A 3 -20.88 25.37 -4.32
C LYS A 3 -21.88 26.37 -4.91
N GLU A 4 -21.78 26.59 -6.22
CA GLU A 4 -22.68 27.44 -7.02
C GLU A 4 -24.13 26.94 -7.04
N THR A 5 -24.35 25.64 -7.17
CA THR A 5 -25.70 25.05 -7.18
C THR A 5 -26.37 25.18 -5.80
N PHE A 6 -25.60 25.10 -4.71
CA PHE A 6 -26.11 25.30 -3.35
C PHE A 6 -26.52 26.75 -3.12
N LEU A 7 -25.66 27.69 -3.50
CA LEU A 7 -25.97 29.11 -3.44
C LEU A 7 -27.21 29.47 -4.27
N SER A 8 -27.34 28.89 -5.46
CA SER A 8 -28.50 29.11 -6.33
C SER A 8 -29.80 28.59 -5.70
N ILE A 9 -29.80 27.36 -5.16
CA ILE A 9 -30.98 26.78 -4.49
C ILE A 9 -31.38 27.60 -3.26
N LEU A 10 -30.40 28.05 -2.47
CA LEU A 10 -30.63 28.86 -1.28
C LEU A 10 -31.19 30.25 -1.65
N LEU A 11 -30.68 30.87 -2.71
CA LEU A 11 -31.20 32.11 -3.28
C LEU A 11 -32.66 31.96 -3.70
N TRP A 12 -32.99 30.91 -4.46
CA TRP A 12 -34.37 30.66 -4.90
C TRP A 12 -35.31 30.36 -3.74
N GLY A 13 -34.83 29.73 -2.67
CA GLY A 13 -35.58 29.57 -1.42
C GLY A 13 -35.92 30.92 -0.76
N ILE A 14 -34.96 31.85 -0.68
CA ILE A 14 -35.19 33.21 -0.15
C ILE A 14 -36.17 33.99 -1.03
N VAL A 15 -36.03 33.89 -2.36
CA VAL A 15 -36.93 34.53 -3.31
C VAL A 15 -38.36 34.00 -3.14
N ALA A 16 -38.54 32.67 -3.07
CA ALA A 16 -39.85 32.05 -2.88
C ALA A 16 -40.50 32.48 -1.55
N TYR A 17 -39.73 32.54 -0.47
CA TYR A 17 -40.22 33.03 0.82
C TYR A 17 -40.64 34.51 0.76
N SER A 18 -39.83 35.35 0.13
CA SER A 18 -40.11 36.79 -0.02
C SER A 18 -41.37 37.03 -0.83
N VAL A 19 -41.56 36.28 -1.93
CA VAL A 19 -42.77 36.31 -2.76
C VAL A 19 -43.98 35.86 -1.94
N ALA A 20 -43.87 34.78 -1.16
CA ALA A 20 -44.96 34.31 -0.31
C ALA A 20 -45.42 35.35 0.72
N VAL A 21 -44.48 36.05 1.36
CA VAL A 21 -44.78 37.13 2.32
C VAL A 21 -45.45 38.31 1.61
N LEU A 22 -44.97 38.69 0.43
CA LEU A 22 -45.57 39.77 -0.36
C LEU A 22 -47.00 39.41 -0.80
N SER A 23 -47.21 38.18 -1.26
CA SER A 23 -48.53 37.65 -1.64
C SER A 23 -49.49 37.64 -0.46
N TYR A 24 -49.04 37.23 0.73
CA TYR A 24 -49.83 37.28 1.97
C TYR A 24 -50.27 38.71 2.29
N PHE A 25 -49.34 39.67 2.27
CA PHE A 25 -49.65 41.08 2.54
C PHE A 25 -50.65 41.65 1.53
N THR A 26 -50.47 41.33 0.25
CA THR A 26 -51.33 41.83 -0.83
C THR A 26 -52.75 41.26 -0.72
N LEU A 27 -52.90 39.95 -0.46
CA LEU A 27 -54.19 39.29 -0.28
C LEU A 27 -54.96 39.83 0.94
N LYS A 28 -54.25 40.11 2.03
CA LYS A 28 -54.85 40.60 3.29
C LYS A 28 -55.22 42.08 3.21
N VAL A 29 -54.33 42.93 2.69
CA VAL A 29 -54.48 44.39 2.73
C VAL A 29 -55.25 44.94 1.54
N MET A 30 -54.97 44.48 0.31
CA MET A 30 -55.61 45.02 -0.89
C MET A 30 -56.92 44.30 -1.23
N PHE A 31 -56.95 42.97 -1.17
CA PHE A 31 -58.10 42.18 -1.63
C PHE A 31 -59.11 41.84 -0.52
N LYS A 32 -58.81 42.17 0.75
CA LYS A 32 -59.65 41.87 1.93
C LYS A 32 -60.16 40.43 1.96
N HIS A 33 -59.35 39.47 1.48
CA HIS A 33 -59.75 38.06 1.47
C HIS A 33 -59.98 37.55 2.89
N ASP A 34 -60.95 36.64 3.03
CA ASP A 34 -61.35 36.08 4.30
C ASP A 34 -60.22 35.25 4.94
N SER A 35 -60.21 35.22 6.28
CA SER A 35 -59.15 34.58 7.07
C SER A 35 -58.93 33.09 6.73
N SER A 36 -59.98 32.41 6.30
CA SER A 36 -59.96 31.00 5.87
C SER A 36 -59.09 30.77 4.63
N PHE A 37 -59.15 31.67 3.65
CA PHE A 37 -58.38 31.57 2.41
C PHE A 37 -56.89 31.80 2.67
N ILE A 38 -56.59 32.78 3.51
CA ILE A 38 -55.22 33.09 3.95
C ILE A 38 -54.62 31.91 4.72
N SER A 39 -55.40 31.27 5.60
CA SER A 39 -54.98 30.08 6.33
C SER A 39 -54.73 28.88 5.40
N ALA A 40 -55.60 28.66 4.41
CA ALA A 40 -55.42 27.58 3.43
C ALA A 40 -54.17 27.78 2.56
N PHE A 41 -53.92 29.01 2.11
CA PHE A 41 -52.70 29.35 1.38
C PHE A 41 -51.44 29.15 2.23
N GLY A 42 -51.45 29.60 3.48
CA GLY A 42 -50.35 29.38 4.43
C GLY A 42 -50.09 27.89 4.69
N ALA A 43 -51.15 27.07 4.78
CA ALA A 43 -51.03 25.62 4.95
C ALA A 43 -50.40 24.93 3.72
N ILE A 44 -50.84 25.29 2.50
CA ILE A 44 -50.24 24.77 1.26
C ILE A 44 -48.76 25.15 1.17
N LEU A 45 -48.43 26.40 1.47
CA LEU A 45 -47.07 26.91 1.39
C LEU A 45 -46.15 26.26 2.44
N SER A 46 -46.67 26.03 3.64
CA SER A 46 -45.97 25.29 4.70
C SER A 46 -45.75 23.82 4.33
N ALA A 47 -46.74 23.18 3.71
CA ALA A 47 -46.60 21.82 3.19
C ALA A 47 -45.53 21.76 2.08
N SER A 48 -45.55 22.69 1.12
CA SER A 48 -44.53 22.80 0.07
C SER A 48 -43.13 23.04 0.65
N GLY A 49 -43.00 23.93 1.65
CA GLY A 49 -41.75 24.17 2.35
C GLY A 49 -41.22 22.93 3.05
N THR A 50 -42.10 22.13 3.66
CA THR A 50 -41.74 20.88 4.34
C THR A 50 -41.23 19.83 3.35
N PHE A 51 -41.91 19.63 2.21
CA PHE A 51 -41.45 18.71 1.16
C PHE A 51 -40.10 19.16 0.56
N PHE A 52 -39.93 20.46 0.34
CA PHE A 52 -38.67 21.01 -0.14
C PHE A 52 -37.53 20.81 0.87
N ALA A 53 -37.78 21.09 2.15
CA ALA A 53 -36.81 20.85 3.22
C ALA A 53 -36.41 19.36 3.30
N ALA A 54 -37.39 18.45 3.23
CA ALA A 54 -37.14 17.01 3.22
C ALA A 54 -36.31 16.58 1.99
N TYR A 55 -36.59 17.14 0.82
CA TYR A 55 -35.81 16.91 -0.41
C TYR A 55 -34.36 17.39 -0.26
N ILE A 56 -34.15 18.61 0.23
CA ILE A 56 -32.81 19.17 0.44
C ILE A 56 -32.05 18.39 1.52
N ALA A 57 -32.69 18.02 2.62
CA ALA A 57 -32.08 17.21 3.68
C ALA A 57 -31.62 15.85 3.14
N THR A 58 -32.44 15.20 2.30
CA THR A 58 -32.10 13.93 1.65
C THR A 58 -30.88 14.09 0.73
N LYS A 59 -30.84 15.15 -0.10
CA LYS A 59 -29.71 15.45 -0.98
C LYS A 59 -28.43 15.77 -0.19
N LEU A 60 -28.55 16.54 0.88
CA LEU A 60 -27.41 16.89 1.74
C LEU A 60 -26.85 15.66 2.45
N TYR A 61 -27.73 14.80 2.98
CA TYR A 61 -27.35 13.57 3.64
C TYR A 61 -26.64 12.61 2.69
N ASN A 62 -27.15 12.42 1.46
CA ASN A 62 -26.51 11.57 0.47
C ASN A 62 -25.12 12.10 0.09
N ASN A 63 -24.97 13.41 -0.18
CA ASN A 63 -23.66 13.99 -0.48
C ASN A 63 -22.67 13.83 0.69
N TRP A 64 -23.12 14.06 1.92
CA TRP A 64 -22.28 13.89 3.10
C TRP A 64 -21.85 12.43 3.29
N ARG A 65 -22.76 11.48 3.03
CA ARG A 65 -22.47 10.05 3.08
C ARG A 65 -21.41 9.67 2.03
N ASP A 66 -21.51 10.18 0.82
CA ASP A 66 -20.56 9.91 -0.26
C ASP A 66 -19.18 10.52 0.06
N GLU A 67 -19.14 11.76 0.56
CA GLU A 67 -17.90 12.41 1.00
C GLU A 67 -17.23 11.65 2.14
N LYS A 68 -18.00 11.22 3.16
CA LYS A 68 -17.48 10.44 4.29
C LYS A 68 -16.98 9.07 3.87
N ARG A 69 -17.64 8.45 2.90
CA ARG A 69 -17.19 7.17 2.33
C ARG A 69 -15.85 7.34 1.62
N TYR A 70 -15.72 8.36 0.78
CA TYR A 70 -14.46 8.67 0.10
C TYR A 70 -13.32 9.00 1.09
N ASP A 71 -13.59 9.78 2.14
CA ASP A 71 -12.62 10.05 3.22
C ASP A 71 -12.10 8.76 3.86
N LEU A 72 -13.00 7.79 4.11
CA LEU A 72 -12.64 6.49 4.70
C LEU A 72 -11.82 5.65 3.73
N GLU A 73 -12.23 5.56 2.46
CA GLU A 73 -11.49 4.84 1.41
C GLU A 73 -10.06 5.38 1.30
N SER A 74 -9.91 6.71 1.19
CA SER A 74 -8.61 7.39 1.12
C SER A 74 -7.75 7.14 2.36
N LYS A 75 -8.35 7.16 3.55
CA LYS A 75 -7.65 6.86 4.81
C LYS A 75 -7.05 5.45 4.82
N TYR A 76 -7.82 4.44 4.43
CA TYR A 76 -7.31 3.06 4.39
C TYR A 76 -6.23 2.88 3.33
N LEU A 77 -6.43 3.41 2.12
CA LEU A 77 -5.42 3.36 1.07
C LEU A 77 -4.12 4.07 1.46
N ALA A 78 -4.19 5.20 2.15
CA ALA A 78 -3.01 5.89 2.66
C ALA A 78 -2.28 5.07 3.74
N SER A 79 -3.03 4.42 4.63
CA SER A 79 -2.47 3.50 5.64
C SER A 79 -1.75 2.31 5.00
N ILE A 80 -2.35 1.71 3.96
CA ILE A 80 -1.74 0.64 3.17
C ILE A 80 -0.40 1.08 2.56
N ILE A 81 -0.35 2.26 1.92
CA ILE A 81 0.89 2.81 1.36
C ILE A 81 1.96 3.04 2.44
N GLN A 82 1.56 3.54 3.61
CA GLN A 82 2.46 3.78 4.73
C GLN A 82 3.08 2.45 5.24
N ASN A 83 2.27 1.41 5.38
CA ASN A 83 2.69 0.08 5.83
C ASN A 83 3.47 -0.71 4.76
N LEU A 84 3.30 -0.35 3.48
CA LEU A 84 4.06 -0.90 2.35
C LEU A 84 5.52 -0.40 2.32
N SER A 85 5.75 0.85 2.70
CA SER A 85 7.08 1.49 2.66
C SER A 85 8.21 0.71 3.36
N PRO A 86 8.06 0.20 4.60
CA PRO A 86 9.11 -0.59 5.25
C PRO A 86 9.43 -1.88 4.50
N ILE A 87 8.45 -2.50 3.85
CA ILE A 87 8.64 -3.71 3.04
C ILE A 87 9.50 -3.38 1.82
N PHE A 88 9.21 -2.28 1.13
CA PHE A 88 10.01 -1.82 -0.01
C PHE A 88 11.47 -1.56 0.34
N LEU A 89 11.73 -0.89 1.47
CA LEU A 89 13.10 -0.64 1.92
C LEU A 89 13.86 -1.94 2.14
N GLN A 90 13.21 -2.96 2.72
CA GLN A 90 13.82 -4.27 2.92
C GLN A 90 14.08 -4.98 1.58
N LEU A 91 13.14 -4.97 0.64
CA LEU A 91 13.34 -5.53 -0.71
C LEU A 91 14.52 -4.86 -1.44
N MET A 92 14.63 -3.53 -1.36
CA MET A 92 15.73 -2.79 -1.97
C MET A 92 17.08 -3.09 -1.31
N ASN A 93 17.11 -3.26 0.01
CA ASN A 93 18.33 -3.70 0.72
C ASN A 93 18.76 -5.09 0.26
N ILE A 94 17.83 -6.05 0.15
CA ILE A 94 18.13 -7.37 -0.39
C ILE A 94 18.71 -7.27 -1.80
N LYS A 95 18.07 -6.48 -2.67
CA LYS A 95 18.51 -6.32 -4.06
C LYS A 95 19.94 -5.79 -4.12
N ASN A 96 20.25 -4.78 -3.33
CA ASN A 96 21.58 -4.20 -3.25
C ASN A 96 22.60 -5.19 -2.67
N ASP A 97 22.26 -5.90 -1.60
CA ASP A 97 23.15 -6.86 -0.94
C ASP A 97 23.46 -8.06 -1.85
N ALA A 98 22.44 -8.58 -2.54
CA ALA A 98 22.58 -9.65 -3.53
C ALA A 98 23.37 -9.20 -4.77
N HIS A 99 23.14 -7.98 -5.25
CA HIS A 99 23.93 -7.40 -6.34
C HIS A 99 25.40 -7.30 -5.96
N GLN A 100 25.73 -6.74 -4.79
CA GLN A 100 27.10 -6.68 -4.30
C GLN A 100 27.68 -8.08 -4.19
N LEU A 101 26.95 -9.04 -3.60
CA LEU A 101 27.40 -10.41 -3.46
C LEU A 101 27.65 -11.13 -4.80
N GLY A 102 27.02 -10.67 -5.89
CA GLY A 102 27.31 -11.15 -7.24
C GLY A 102 28.77 -10.94 -7.66
N ASP A 103 29.47 -9.96 -7.08
CA ASP A 103 30.88 -9.68 -7.37
C ASP A 103 31.86 -10.55 -6.55
N VAL A 104 31.36 -11.52 -5.79
CA VAL A 104 32.17 -12.37 -4.91
C VAL A 104 33.18 -13.25 -5.68
N GLU A 105 33.02 -13.43 -6.99
CA GLU A 105 34.04 -14.06 -7.83
C GLU A 105 35.31 -13.21 -7.94
N ASN A 106 35.15 -11.89 -8.01
CA ASN A 106 36.21 -10.94 -8.31
C ASN A 106 36.81 -10.33 -7.03
N PHE A 107 35.99 -10.18 -5.99
CA PHE A 107 36.36 -9.51 -4.76
C PHE A 107 35.99 -10.35 -3.53
N ALA A 108 36.82 -10.26 -2.50
CA ALA A 108 36.49 -10.73 -1.17
C ALA A 108 35.47 -9.78 -0.54
N ILE A 109 34.23 -10.25 -0.40
CA ILE A 109 33.11 -9.47 0.14
C ILE A 109 32.86 -9.90 1.57
N LEU A 110 33.48 -9.19 2.51
CA LEU A 110 33.35 -9.44 3.93
C LEU A 110 32.48 -8.34 4.53
N LYS A 111 31.24 -8.67 4.86
CA LYS A 111 30.23 -7.78 5.41
C LYS A 111 29.62 -8.44 6.62
N THR A 112 29.99 -7.98 7.81
CA THR A 112 29.34 -8.44 9.04
C THR A 112 27.86 -8.12 9.08
N THR A 113 27.44 -7.02 8.44
CA THR A 113 26.04 -6.64 8.32
C THR A 113 25.18 -7.72 7.63
N TYR A 114 25.76 -8.57 6.78
CA TYR A 114 25.05 -9.68 6.13
C TYR A 114 24.86 -10.88 7.07
N LEU A 115 25.72 -11.03 8.09
CA LEU A 115 25.63 -12.09 9.09
C LEU A 115 24.63 -11.77 10.20
N TYR A 116 24.52 -10.48 10.54
CA TYR A 116 23.71 -9.97 11.64
C TYR A 116 22.46 -9.22 11.16
N HIS A 117 22.06 -9.36 9.90
CA HIS A 117 20.70 -9.03 9.51
C HIS A 117 19.78 -9.99 10.26
N ASN A 118 19.43 -9.61 11.48
CA ASN A 118 18.39 -10.24 12.28
C ASN A 118 17.18 -10.35 11.37
N GLN A 119 16.78 -11.60 11.12
CA GLN A 119 15.50 -12.05 10.55
C GLN A 119 14.77 -10.94 9.80
N PHE A 120 14.85 -11.01 8.48
CA PHE A 120 14.01 -10.27 7.55
C PHE A 120 12.54 -10.28 8.00
N ASN A 121 12.16 -9.34 8.86
CA ASN A 121 10.85 -9.30 9.46
C ASN A 121 9.96 -8.39 8.63
N MET A 122 9.69 -8.83 7.40
CA MET A 122 8.63 -8.26 6.59
C MET A 122 7.27 -8.75 7.07
N TYR A 123 7.19 -9.88 7.80
CA TYR A 123 5.93 -10.46 8.28
C TYR A 123 5.08 -9.49 9.08
N ASP A 124 5.65 -8.80 10.07
CA ASP A 124 4.87 -7.86 10.88
C ASP A 124 4.26 -6.74 10.02
N SER A 125 5.02 -6.27 9.02
CA SER A 125 4.55 -5.26 8.07
C SER A 125 3.50 -5.81 7.12
N ILE A 126 3.67 -7.03 6.61
CA ILE A 126 2.73 -7.70 5.69
C ILE A 126 1.41 -7.99 6.42
N ILE A 127 1.47 -8.59 7.61
CA ILE A 127 0.29 -8.85 8.46
C ILE A 127 -0.45 -7.55 8.76
N GLY A 128 0.30 -6.45 9.00
CA GLY A 128 -0.25 -5.12 9.23
C GLY A 128 -1.05 -4.54 8.05
N LEU A 129 -0.84 -5.02 6.81
CA LEU A 129 -1.60 -4.57 5.64
C LEU A 129 -3.02 -5.14 5.61
N TYR A 130 -3.20 -6.38 6.07
CA TYR A 130 -4.45 -7.13 5.84
C TYR A 130 -5.71 -6.44 6.40
N PRO A 131 -5.71 -5.87 7.63
CA PRO A 131 -6.91 -5.21 8.16
C PRO A 131 -7.37 -4.03 7.30
N ASP A 132 -6.45 -3.17 6.88
CA ASP A 132 -6.78 -1.99 6.07
C ASP A 132 -7.25 -2.39 4.66
N ILE A 133 -6.61 -3.41 4.07
CA ILE A 133 -7.03 -3.99 2.78
C ILE A 133 -8.44 -4.56 2.89
N ARG A 134 -8.72 -5.33 3.95
CA ARG A 134 -10.03 -5.93 4.17
C ARG A 134 -11.12 -4.88 4.34
N LEU A 135 -10.87 -3.87 5.16
CA LEU A 135 -11.81 -2.77 5.38
C LEU A 135 -12.07 -1.97 4.10
N TYR A 136 -11.04 -1.71 3.30
CA TYR A 136 -11.20 -1.07 2.00
C TYR A 136 -12.07 -1.91 1.06
N CYS A 137 -11.80 -3.22 0.92
CA CYS A 137 -12.58 -4.11 0.06
C CYS A 137 -14.04 -4.23 0.52
N ASP A 138 -14.29 -4.31 1.83
CA ASP A 138 -15.66 -4.37 2.38
C ASP A 138 -16.45 -3.06 2.10
N ILE A 139 -15.78 -1.90 2.02
CA ILE A 139 -16.42 -0.61 1.70
C ILE A 139 -16.68 -0.48 0.19
N THR A 140 -15.70 -0.85 -0.64
CA THR A 140 -15.74 -0.65 -2.10
C THR A 140 -16.45 -1.78 -2.84
N ASN A 141 -16.55 -2.97 -2.25
CA ASN A 141 -16.89 -4.23 -2.90
C ASN A 141 -15.92 -4.59 -4.05
N ASP A 142 -14.66 -4.16 -3.96
CA ASP A 142 -13.59 -4.52 -4.91
C ASP A 142 -12.54 -5.40 -4.22
N ASP A 143 -12.54 -6.70 -4.54
CA ASP A 143 -11.60 -7.69 -3.98
C ASP A 143 -10.22 -7.69 -4.66
N SER A 144 -9.98 -6.83 -5.66
CA SER A 144 -8.71 -6.79 -6.41
C SER A 144 -7.49 -6.64 -5.49
N LEU A 145 -7.62 -5.83 -4.43
CA LEU A 145 -6.52 -5.57 -3.51
C LEU A 145 -6.19 -6.79 -2.63
N ILE A 146 -7.19 -7.60 -2.29
CA ILE A 146 -6.99 -8.88 -1.59
C ILE A 146 -6.23 -9.86 -2.49
N ASP A 147 -6.55 -9.89 -3.79
CA ASP A 147 -5.84 -10.76 -4.73
C ASP A 147 -4.37 -10.36 -4.89
N PHE A 148 -4.08 -9.05 -4.98
CA PHE A 148 -2.70 -8.58 -4.99
C PHE A 148 -1.98 -8.92 -3.68
N TYR A 149 -2.62 -8.68 -2.54
CA TYR A 149 -2.07 -9.02 -1.22
C TYR A 149 -1.72 -10.49 -1.10
N ASN A 150 -2.63 -11.40 -1.47
CA ASN A 150 -2.42 -12.83 -1.36
C ASN A 150 -1.26 -13.33 -2.24
N LYS A 151 -1.05 -12.71 -3.40
CA LYS A 151 0.10 -13.00 -4.27
C LYS A 151 1.39 -12.46 -3.66
N PHE A 152 1.34 -11.23 -3.16
CA PHE A 152 2.48 -10.53 -2.59
C PHE A 152 2.99 -11.21 -1.30
N ASP A 153 2.10 -11.54 -0.38
CA ASP A 153 2.38 -12.27 0.87
C ASP A 153 3.14 -13.58 0.59
N LYS A 154 2.64 -14.41 -0.33
CA LYS A 154 3.29 -15.67 -0.72
C LYS A 154 4.66 -15.46 -1.34
N LYS A 155 4.82 -14.43 -2.19
CA LYS A 155 6.13 -14.11 -2.77
C LYS A 155 7.13 -13.68 -1.71
N CYS A 156 6.71 -12.84 -0.76
CA CYS A 156 7.54 -12.39 0.35
C CYS A 156 7.96 -13.56 1.25
N TYR A 157 7.05 -14.48 1.58
CA TYR A 157 7.35 -15.69 2.35
C TYR A 157 8.47 -16.51 1.69
N ILE A 158 8.33 -16.80 0.39
CA ILE A 158 9.33 -17.61 -0.35
C ILE A 158 10.65 -16.84 -0.51
N LEU A 159 10.59 -15.52 -0.71
CA LEU A 159 11.78 -14.69 -0.80
C LEU A 159 12.59 -14.71 0.51
N GLU A 160 11.92 -14.76 1.65
CA GLU A 160 12.57 -14.90 2.95
C GLU A 160 13.30 -16.24 3.08
N ASP A 161 12.65 -17.34 2.68
CA ASP A 161 13.30 -18.66 2.66
C ASP A 161 14.58 -18.63 1.80
N PHE A 162 14.51 -17.99 0.63
CA PHE A 162 15.68 -17.82 -0.23
C PHE A 162 16.75 -16.92 0.38
N TYR A 163 16.35 -15.82 1.04
CA TYR A 163 17.26 -14.92 1.74
C TYR A 163 18.01 -15.65 2.85
N VAL A 164 17.32 -16.46 3.65
CA VAL A 164 17.92 -17.27 4.71
C VAL A 164 18.91 -18.27 4.13
N GLU A 165 18.57 -18.96 3.04
CA GLU A 165 19.49 -19.89 2.37
C GLU A 165 20.75 -19.19 1.86
N LEU A 166 20.60 -18.04 1.21
CA LEU A 166 21.71 -17.26 0.67
C LEU A 166 22.60 -16.69 1.77
N PHE A 167 22.05 -15.89 2.69
CA PHE A 167 22.85 -15.11 3.63
C PHE A 167 23.19 -15.88 4.90
N SER A 168 22.22 -16.59 5.48
CA SER A 168 22.43 -17.29 6.75
C SER A 168 23.15 -18.63 6.57
N LYS A 169 23.13 -19.24 5.38
CA LYS A 169 23.81 -20.52 5.14
C LYS A 169 25.00 -20.39 4.18
N LYS A 170 24.79 -19.95 2.95
CA LYS A 170 25.85 -19.96 1.93
C LYS A 170 26.90 -18.88 2.19
N TYR A 171 26.47 -17.63 2.35
CA TYR A 171 27.34 -16.51 2.65
C TYR A 171 28.06 -16.68 3.98
N GLN A 172 27.36 -17.11 5.03
CA GLN A 172 27.98 -17.35 6.33
C GLN A 172 29.13 -18.38 6.26
N LYS A 173 28.96 -19.47 5.50
CA LYS A 173 30.01 -20.47 5.27
C LYS A 173 31.19 -19.86 4.53
N TYR A 174 30.94 -19.14 3.43
CA TYR A 174 31.96 -18.41 2.69
C TYR A 174 32.75 -17.46 3.61
N TYR A 175 32.03 -16.62 4.36
CA TYR A 175 32.60 -15.58 5.22
C TYR A 175 33.57 -16.18 6.24
N TYR A 176 33.13 -17.16 7.04
CA TYR A 176 33.99 -17.74 8.06
C TYR A 176 35.13 -18.56 7.47
N LYS A 177 34.93 -19.22 6.33
CA LYS A 177 36.00 -19.95 5.65
C LYS A 177 37.09 -18.99 5.16
N TYR A 178 36.71 -17.95 4.43
CA TYR A 178 37.64 -16.94 3.94
C TYR A 178 38.34 -16.21 5.09
N LEU A 179 37.59 -15.84 6.14
CA LEU A 179 38.16 -15.17 7.31
C LEU A 179 39.23 -16.03 7.98
N ASN A 180 38.99 -17.33 8.16
CA ASN A 180 39.97 -18.25 8.75
C ASN A 180 41.22 -18.45 7.87
N GLU A 181 41.08 -18.36 6.54
CA GLU A 181 42.20 -18.49 5.60
C GLU A 181 43.11 -17.26 5.60
N VAL A 182 42.53 -16.06 5.61
CA VAL A 182 43.28 -14.81 5.49
C VAL A 182 43.66 -14.22 6.86
N TYR A 183 42.80 -14.44 7.86
CA TYR A 183 42.94 -13.92 9.22
C TYR A 183 42.75 -15.05 10.25
N PRO A 184 43.65 -16.04 10.33
CA PRO A 184 43.49 -17.20 11.23
C PRO A 184 43.46 -16.84 12.73
N SER A 185 43.90 -15.63 13.09
CA SER A 185 43.83 -15.11 14.47
C SER A 185 42.56 -14.28 14.74
N ALA A 186 41.73 -14.04 13.72
CA ALA A 186 40.44 -13.37 13.90
C ALA A 186 39.46 -14.34 14.57
N GLY A 187 38.96 -13.96 15.75
CA GLY A 187 37.89 -14.69 16.42
C GLY A 187 36.56 -14.57 15.67
N ARG A 188 35.55 -15.37 16.08
CA ARG A 188 34.20 -15.33 15.48
C ARG A 188 33.48 -13.98 15.65
N ASP A 189 33.91 -13.16 16.59
CA ASP A 189 33.37 -11.81 16.83
C ASP A 189 34.11 -10.71 16.03
N PHE A 190 35.03 -11.10 15.15
CA PHE A 190 35.77 -10.14 14.34
C PHE A 190 34.85 -9.45 13.34
N LYS A 191 34.77 -8.12 13.44
CA LYS A 191 33.95 -7.31 12.56
C LYS A 191 34.77 -6.69 11.44
N ILE A 192 34.40 -6.99 10.21
CA ILE A 192 34.98 -6.43 9.00
C ILE A 192 33.88 -6.20 7.97
N ASP A 193 33.89 -4.99 7.41
CA ASP A 193 33.08 -4.57 6.26
C ASP A 193 34.03 -4.06 5.17
N ALA A 194 34.44 -4.94 4.26
CA ALA A 194 35.44 -4.66 3.22
C ALA A 194 35.12 -5.39 1.92
N ASN A 195 35.41 -4.72 0.80
CA ASN A 195 35.40 -5.27 -0.54
C ASN A 195 36.83 -5.17 -1.09
N ASN A 196 37.61 -6.25 -0.94
CA ASN A 196 39.04 -6.24 -1.30
C ASN A 196 39.30 -7.17 -2.48
N ALA A 197 40.33 -6.88 -3.26
CA ALA A 197 40.88 -7.90 -4.16
C ALA A 197 41.35 -9.11 -3.35
N TYR A 198 41.21 -10.31 -3.92
CA TYR A 198 41.67 -11.53 -3.26
C TYR A 198 43.19 -11.47 -2.98
N MET A 199 43.56 -11.60 -1.70
CA MET A 199 44.95 -11.46 -1.26
C MET A 199 45.84 -12.66 -1.63
N GLN A 200 45.27 -13.84 -1.89
CA GLN A 200 46.00 -15.10 -2.09
C GLN A 200 45.23 -16.08 -3.01
N ASN A 201 45.89 -17.18 -3.40
CA ASN A 201 45.22 -18.32 -4.02
C ASN A 201 44.19 -18.92 -3.04
N LEU A 202 42.91 -18.78 -3.40
CA LEU A 202 41.80 -19.36 -2.63
C LEU A 202 41.90 -20.87 -2.53
N SER A 203 41.53 -21.43 -1.38
CA SER A 203 41.35 -22.88 -1.26
C SER A 203 40.22 -23.36 -2.17
N ASP A 204 40.25 -24.64 -2.52
CA ASP A 204 39.19 -25.25 -3.32
C ASP A 204 37.83 -25.20 -2.60
N GLU A 205 37.83 -25.22 -1.27
CA GLU A 205 36.61 -25.08 -0.46
C GLU A 205 36.04 -23.66 -0.53
N THR A 206 36.89 -22.63 -0.47
CA THR A 206 36.44 -21.24 -0.64
C THR A 206 35.91 -20.98 -2.04
N LYS A 207 36.59 -21.51 -3.08
CA LYS A 207 36.10 -21.45 -4.46
C LYS A 207 34.75 -22.13 -4.63
N LYS A 208 34.56 -23.29 -4.00
CA LYS A 208 33.27 -23.98 -4.00
C LYS A 208 32.17 -23.15 -3.32
N ASN A 209 32.46 -22.51 -2.19
CA ASN A 209 31.50 -21.64 -1.52
C ASN A 209 31.13 -20.41 -2.38
N ILE A 210 32.09 -19.83 -3.10
CA ILE A 210 31.85 -18.77 -4.09
C ILE A 210 30.93 -19.29 -5.20
N GLU A 211 31.24 -20.46 -5.77
CA GLU A 211 30.41 -21.07 -6.81
C GLU A 211 28.98 -21.35 -6.31
N ASP A 212 28.82 -21.84 -5.09
CA ASP A 212 27.52 -22.12 -4.47
C ASP A 212 26.66 -20.86 -4.28
N ILE A 213 27.29 -19.70 -4.06
CA ILE A 213 26.63 -18.38 -3.97
C ILE A 213 26.23 -17.90 -5.35
N LEU A 214 27.17 -17.89 -6.31
CA LEU A 214 26.92 -17.44 -7.68
C LEU A 214 25.85 -18.28 -8.36
N ASN A 215 25.90 -19.61 -8.19
CA ASN A 215 24.88 -20.51 -8.69
C ASN A 215 23.50 -20.20 -8.09
N PHE A 216 23.41 -19.88 -6.79
CA PHE A 216 22.14 -19.53 -6.16
C PHE A 216 21.56 -18.21 -6.70
N LEU A 217 22.42 -17.23 -7.00
CA LEU A 217 21.99 -15.93 -7.54
C LEU A 217 21.56 -16.02 -9.01
N THR A 218 22.19 -16.90 -9.79
CA THR A 218 22.08 -16.90 -11.26
C THR A 218 21.27 -18.05 -11.86
N ARG A 219 21.21 -19.21 -11.19
CA ARG A 219 20.52 -20.38 -11.74
C ARG A 219 19.02 -20.32 -11.46
N SER A 220 18.23 -20.70 -12.45
CA SER A 220 16.79 -20.90 -12.34
C SER A 220 16.47 -22.31 -11.85
N ASP A 221 17.04 -22.72 -10.72
CA ASP A 221 16.84 -24.04 -10.12
C ASP A 221 16.25 -23.99 -8.70
N LEU A 222 15.97 -22.79 -8.18
CA LEU A 222 15.26 -22.63 -6.92
C LEU A 222 13.79 -23.01 -7.11
N VAL A 223 13.23 -23.71 -6.13
CA VAL A 223 11.85 -24.19 -6.19
C VAL A 223 10.96 -23.26 -5.36
N ALA A 224 10.13 -22.48 -6.03
CA ALA A 224 9.07 -21.70 -5.41
C ALA A 224 7.78 -22.54 -5.39
N LYS A 225 7.19 -22.75 -4.21
CA LYS A 225 5.94 -23.50 -4.06
C LYS A 225 4.78 -22.57 -3.78
N THR A 226 3.95 -22.30 -4.78
CA THR A 226 2.75 -21.48 -4.62
C THR A 226 1.51 -22.27 -4.99
N ASN A 227 0.53 -22.40 -4.07
CA ASN A 227 -0.76 -23.03 -4.34
C ASN A 227 -0.68 -24.40 -5.03
N ASN A 228 0.19 -25.29 -4.55
CA ASN A 228 0.47 -26.62 -5.12
C ASN A 228 1.11 -26.64 -6.52
N VAL A 229 1.55 -25.49 -7.03
CA VAL A 229 2.40 -25.40 -8.22
C VAL A 229 3.83 -25.17 -7.77
N GLU A 230 4.74 -25.99 -8.30
CA GLU A 230 6.18 -25.80 -8.14
C GLU A 230 6.71 -25.12 -9.40
N GLU A 231 7.32 -23.95 -9.20
CA GLU A 231 7.97 -23.19 -10.26
C GLU A 231 9.47 -23.15 -10.02
N LYS A 232 10.24 -23.30 -11.10
CA LYS A 232 11.69 -23.10 -11.07
C LYS A 232 12.00 -21.65 -11.35
N VAL A 233 12.65 -20.99 -10.41
CA VAL A 233 12.92 -19.54 -10.44
C VAL A 233 14.38 -19.27 -10.10
N SER A 234 14.89 -18.12 -10.52
CA SER A 234 16.13 -17.59 -9.97
C SER A 234 15.81 -16.66 -8.80
N PHE A 235 16.78 -16.46 -7.90
CA PHE A 235 16.62 -15.53 -6.78
C PHE A 235 16.29 -14.11 -7.25
N ASN A 236 17.05 -13.62 -8.24
CA ASN A 236 16.91 -12.28 -8.78
C ASN A 236 15.57 -12.07 -9.48
N ASP A 237 15.10 -13.04 -10.27
CA ASP A 237 13.80 -12.95 -10.92
C ASP A 237 12.66 -12.94 -9.89
N TRP A 238 12.77 -13.76 -8.84
CA TRP A 238 11.76 -13.79 -7.79
C TRP A 238 11.68 -12.48 -7.02
N LEU A 239 12.85 -11.89 -6.70
CA LEU A 239 12.96 -10.60 -6.05
C LEU A 239 12.36 -9.49 -6.91
N GLU A 240 12.69 -9.45 -8.21
CA GLU A 240 12.17 -8.42 -9.12
C GLU A 240 10.65 -8.52 -9.26
N GLN A 241 10.10 -9.73 -9.46
CA GLN A 241 8.66 -9.96 -9.51
C GLN A 241 7.96 -9.56 -8.20
N THR A 242 8.63 -9.70 -7.06
CA THR A 242 8.10 -9.27 -5.75
C THR A 242 8.04 -7.74 -5.68
N ILE A 243 9.08 -7.05 -6.17
CA ILE A 243 9.11 -5.58 -6.27
C ILE A 243 8.06 -5.06 -7.26
N GLU A 244 7.84 -5.77 -8.37
CA GLU A 244 6.78 -5.44 -9.33
C GLU A 244 5.38 -5.52 -8.70
N LEU A 245 5.09 -6.60 -7.96
CA LEU A 245 3.81 -6.71 -7.22
C LEU A 245 3.65 -5.59 -6.18
N TYR A 246 4.71 -5.23 -5.47
CA TYR A 246 4.70 -4.07 -4.59
C TYR A 246 4.28 -2.79 -5.34
N ASN A 247 4.89 -2.56 -6.51
CA ASN A 247 4.60 -1.39 -7.34
C ASN A 247 3.16 -1.41 -7.87
N GLU A 248 2.62 -2.59 -8.19
CA GLU A 248 1.22 -2.75 -8.58
C GLU A 248 0.26 -2.37 -7.46
N ILE A 249 0.50 -2.86 -6.23
CA ILE A 249 -0.31 -2.50 -5.06
C ILE A 249 -0.23 -0.99 -4.80
N HIS A 250 0.99 -0.43 -4.79
CA HIS A 250 1.19 0.99 -4.58
C HIS A 250 0.47 1.83 -5.65
N LYS A 251 0.59 1.46 -6.93
CA LYS A 251 -0.08 2.13 -8.05
C LYS A 251 -1.59 2.03 -7.96
N TYR A 252 -2.13 0.87 -7.56
CA TYR A 252 -3.55 0.70 -7.30
C TYR A 252 -4.02 1.67 -6.20
N CYS A 253 -3.31 1.72 -5.07
CA CYS A 253 -3.67 2.61 -3.97
C CYS A 253 -3.59 4.08 -4.38
N ALA A 254 -2.49 4.50 -5.01
CA ALA A 254 -2.29 5.87 -5.45
C ALA A 254 -3.34 6.34 -6.46
N LYS A 255 -3.76 5.47 -7.39
CA LYS A 255 -4.81 5.78 -8.37
C LYS A 255 -6.16 6.00 -7.70
N ASN A 256 -6.49 5.19 -6.70
CA ASN A 256 -7.81 5.24 -6.02
C ASN A 256 -7.86 6.28 -4.89
N ILE A 257 -6.73 6.87 -4.48
CA ILE A 257 -6.69 8.00 -3.55
C ILE A 257 -7.09 9.31 -4.24
N GLN A 258 -6.82 9.48 -5.54
CA GLN A 258 -7.16 10.73 -6.23
C GLN A 258 -8.68 10.90 -6.31
N PRO A 259 -9.21 12.11 -6.05
CA PRO A 259 -10.64 12.35 -6.19
C PRO A 259 -11.02 12.11 -7.65
N ASN A 260 -12.00 11.24 -7.88
CA ASN A 260 -12.60 11.12 -9.20
C ASN A 260 -13.14 12.51 -9.58
N ASP A 261 -12.67 13.07 -10.70
CA ASP A 261 -13.20 14.30 -11.27
C ASP A 261 -14.69 14.07 -11.60
N TYR A 262 -15.58 14.45 -10.67
CA TYR A 262 -17.05 14.42 -10.82
C TYR A 262 -17.61 15.83 -11.03
#